data_AF-A0A6J4QSM6-F1
#
_entry.id   AF-A0A6J4QSM6-F1
#
_cell.length_a   1.000
_cell.length_b   1.000
_cell.length_c   1.000
_cell.angle_alpha   90.00
_cell.angle_beta   90.00
_cell.angle_gamma   90.00
#
_symmetry.space_group_name_H-M   'P 1'
#
loop_
_entity.id
_entity.type
_entity.pdbx_description
1 polymer ?
#
loop_
_entity_poly.entity_id
_entity_poly.type
_entity_poly.pdbx_seq_one_letter_code
_entity_poly.pdbx_strand_id
1 'polypeptide(L)'
;MLGIPAALRADAEIEAEYAGDGSPVRLSVEGGELRGGAAGFVYFPLPLGRWYEDLIFTWANILLFRSEEIDGWCEGDSAPRGEALTLTWELSKAWYGDRLSPGYRDRTAEEVERVFGSLGLTRAFWRP
;
A
#
# COMPACT_ATOMS: atom_id res chain seq x y z
N MET A 1 5.78 -3.86 -0.94
CA MET A 1 5.80 -5.29 -0.63
C MET A 1 4.97 -6.12 -1.62
N LEU A 2 3.64 -6.00 -1.66
CA LEU A 2 2.76 -6.78 -2.55
C LEU A 2 2.81 -6.38 -4.06
N GLY A 3 3.42 -5.26 -4.40
CA GLY A 3 3.44 -4.77 -5.79
C GLY A 3 4.21 -5.65 -6.78
N ILE A 4 5.32 -6.27 -6.34
CA ILE A 4 6.13 -7.15 -7.20
C ILE A 4 5.36 -8.40 -7.63
N PRO A 5 4.78 -9.21 -6.72
CA PRO A 5 3.99 -10.37 -7.13
C PRO A 5 2.75 -9.98 -7.94
N ALA A 6 2.15 -8.81 -7.67
CA ALA A 6 1.03 -8.32 -8.46
C ALA A 6 1.44 -8.01 -9.90
N ALA A 7 2.60 -7.37 -10.09
CA ALA A 7 3.16 -7.05 -11.39
C ALA A 7 3.55 -8.32 -12.17
N LEU A 8 4.16 -9.28 -11.49
CA LEU A 8 4.60 -10.56 -12.08
C LEU A 8 3.46 -11.56 -12.30
N ARG A 9 2.30 -11.34 -11.68
CA ARG A 9 1.16 -12.28 -11.65
C ARG A 9 1.59 -13.67 -11.18
N ALA A 10 2.37 -13.68 -10.11
CA ALA A 10 2.99 -14.87 -9.57
C ALA A 10 2.63 -15.07 -8.10
N ASP A 11 2.63 -16.34 -7.70
CA ASP A 11 2.56 -16.70 -6.29
C ASP A 11 3.85 -16.27 -5.58
N ALA A 12 3.74 -15.93 -4.30
CA ALA A 12 4.87 -15.44 -3.51
C ALA A 12 4.67 -15.67 -2.01
N GLU A 13 5.78 -15.93 -1.33
CA GLU A 13 5.89 -15.83 0.13
C GLU A 13 6.61 -14.53 0.47
N ILE A 14 6.07 -13.81 1.45
CA ILE A 14 6.53 -12.48 1.83
C ILE A 14 6.73 -12.47 3.33
N GLU A 15 7.95 -12.18 3.75
CA GLU A 15 8.28 -11.90 5.15
C GLU A 15 8.45 -10.40 5.34
N ALA A 16 7.84 -9.87 6.41
CA ALA A 16 7.94 -8.49 6.81
C ALA A 16 7.78 -8.35 8.33
N GLU A 17 7.83 -7.11 8.82
CA GLU A 17 7.65 -6.78 10.23
C GLU A 17 6.55 -5.73 10.38
N TYR A 18 5.79 -5.80 11.46
CA TYR A 18 4.87 -4.72 11.84
C TYR A 18 5.66 -3.55 12.43
N ALA A 19 5.43 -2.35 11.92
CA ALA A 19 6.18 -1.16 12.32
C ALA A 19 5.99 -0.78 13.80
N GLY A 20 4.84 -1.08 14.40
CA GLY A 20 4.54 -0.70 15.78
C GLY A 20 5.31 -1.49 16.85
N ASP A 21 5.64 -2.76 16.60
CA ASP A 21 6.24 -3.66 17.60
C ASP A 21 7.42 -4.50 17.06
N GLY A 22 7.76 -4.38 15.77
CA GLY A 22 8.80 -5.16 15.11
C GLY A 22 8.48 -6.66 14.98
N SER A 23 7.27 -7.10 15.32
CA SER A 23 6.92 -8.51 15.27
C SER A 23 6.82 -8.98 13.82
N PRO A 24 7.30 -10.20 13.51
CA PRO A 24 7.31 -10.71 12.15
C PRO A 24 5.88 -11.03 11.66
N VAL A 25 5.67 -10.86 10.37
CA VAL A 25 4.47 -11.25 9.65
C VAL A 25 4.85 -11.97 8.36
N ARG A 26 4.14 -13.06 8.06
CA ARG A 26 4.23 -13.75 6.78
C ARG A 26 2.91 -13.63 6.05
N LEU A 27 3.02 -13.29 4.77
CA LEU A 27 1.91 -13.20 3.84
C LEU A 27 2.21 -14.09 2.65
N SER A 28 1.22 -14.85 2.20
CA SER A 28 1.34 -15.63 0.97
C SER A 28 0.39 -15.11 -0.09
N VAL A 29 0.81 -15.12 -1.35
CA VAL A 29 -0.06 -14.92 -2.51
C VAL A 29 -0.12 -16.25 -3.21
N GLU A 30 -1.30 -16.82 -3.32
CA GLU A 30 -1.52 -18.14 -3.92
C GLU A 30 -2.73 -18.10 -4.85
N GLY A 31 -2.53 -18.46 -6.12
CA GLY A 31 -3.60 -18.45 -7.11
C GLY A 31 -4.18 -17.06 -7.36
N GLY A 32 -3.38 -16.01 -7.13
CA GLY A 32 -3.83 -14.62 -7.28
C GLY A 32 -4.73 -14.11 -6.15
N GLU A 33 -4.72 -14.76 -4.98
CA GLU A 33 -5.36 -14.28 -3.76
C GLU A 33 -4.34 -14.16 -2.62
N LEU A 34 -4.53 -13.17 -1.75
CA LEU A 34 -3.76 -13.06 -0.52
C LEU A 34 -4.25 -14.11 0.49
N ARG A 35 -3.31 -14.88 1.01
CA ARG A 35 -3.47 -15.96 1.97
C ARG A 35 -2.60 -15.66 3.20
N GLY A 36 -2.94 -16.32 4.31
CA GLY A 36 -2.39 -16.02 5.62
C GLY A 36 -3.27 -15.02 6.38
N GLY A 37 -3.67 -15.37 7.60
CA GLY A 37 -4.63 -14.62 8.42
C GLY A 37 -4.10 -13.30 9.01
N ALA A 38 -3.04 -12.74 8.45
CA ALA A 38 -2.48 -11.48 8.91
C ALA A 38 -3.31 -10.32 8.35
N ALA A 39 -4.37 -10.00 9.09
CA ALA A 39 -4.95 -8.67 9.07
C ALA A 39 -3.87 -7.65 9.41
N GLY A 40 -3.89 -6.54 8.70
CA GLY A 40 -3.00 -5.43 8.96
C GLY A 40 -3.50 -4.18 8.26
N PHE A 41 -2.90 -3.06 8.62
CA PHE A 41 -3.21 -1.75 8.07
C PHE A 41 -1.96 -1.21 7.40
N VAL A 42 -2.10 -0.80 6.15
CA VAL A 42 -1.03 -0.09 5.44
C VAL A 42 -1.23 1.39 5.70
N TYR A 43 -0.25 1.98 6.37
CA TYR A 43 -0.18 3.39 6.64
C TYR A 43 0.49 4.13 5.48
N PHE A 44 -0.09 5.24 5.07
CA PHE A 44 0.43 6.12 4.05
C PHE A 44 0.76 7.48 4.67
N PRO A 45 2.02 7.96 4.60
CA PRO A 45 2.46 9.15 5.33
C PRO A 45 2.05 10.47 4.66
N LEU A 46 1.70 10.43 3.37
CA LEU A 46 1.40 11.60 2.56
C LEU A 46 0.15 11.36 1.70
N PRO A 47 -0.63 12.42 1.41
CA PRO A 47 -1.67 12.37 0.40
C PRO A 47 -1.14 11.91 -0.96
N LEU A 48 -1.99 11.25 -1.74
CA LEU A 48 -1.63 10.62 -3.01
C LEU A 48 -0.93 11.57 -4.00
N GLY A 49 -1.44 12.78 -4.16
CA GLY A 49 -0.85 13.79 -5.05
C GLY A 49 0.59 14.20 -4.69
N ARG A 50 1.07 13.86 -3.49
CA ARG A 50 2.42 14.22 -3.00
C ARG A 50 3.40 13.06 -3.04
N TRP A 51 2.98 11.84 -3.39
CA TRP A 51 3.85 10.66 -3.35
C TRP A 51 5.09 10.76 -4.25
N TYR A 52 4.99 11.54 -5.32
CA TYR A 52 6.07 11.71 -6.30
C TYR A 52 6.94 12.94 -6.04
N GLU A 53 6.62 13.78 -5.04
CA GLU A 53 7.47 14.91 -4.63
C GLU A 53 8.77 14.41 -4.00
N ASP A 54 8.67 13.39 -3.15
CA ASP A 54 9.80 12.70 -2.54
C ASP A 54 9.53 11.19 -2.48
N LEU A 55 10.02 10.50 -3.50
CA LEU A 55 9.87 9.05 -3.62
C LEU A 55 10.57 8.33 -2.47
N ILE A 56 11.76 8.78 -2.06
CA ILE A 56 12.54 8.10 -1.03
C ILE A 56 11.78 8.16 0.29
N PHE A 57 11.33 9.35 0.68
CA PHE A 57 10.52 9.54 1.87
C PHE A 57 9.23 8.72 1.80
N THR A 58 8.47 8.83 0.70
CA THR A 58 7.17 8.17 0.57
C THR A 58 7.30 6.65 0.68
N TRP A 59 8.18 6.02 -0.11
CA TRP A 59 8.31 4.57 -0.11
C TRP A 59 8.93 4.03 1.19
N ALA A 60 9.82 4.78 1.83
CA ALA A 60 10.42 4.39 3.11
C ALA A 60 9.44 4.48 4.30
N ASN A 61 8.37 5.27 4.17
CA ASN A 61 7.42 5.55 5.26
C ASN A 61 6.01 5.02 4.99
N ILE A 62 5.79 4.22 3.93
CA ILE A 62 4.61 3.36 3.82
C ILE A 62 4.86 2.13 4.68
N LEU A 63 4.11 2.00 5.76
CA LEU A 63 4.39 1.04 6.84
C LEU A 63 3.21 0.09 7.05
N LEU A 64 3.49 -1.11 7.53
CA LEU A 64 2.49 -2.11 7.87
C LEU A 64 2.28 -2.16 9.39
N PHE A 65 1.03 -2.09 9.83
CA PHE A 65 0.63 -2.16 11.24
C PHE A 65 -0.33 -3.31 11.49
N ARG A 66 -0.33 -3.83 12.72
CA ARG A 66 -1.20 -4.93 13.15
C ARG A 66 -2.62 -4.47 13.43
N SER A 67 -2.75 -3.28 14.03
CA SER A 67 -4.01 -2.62 14.34
C SER A 67 -4.07 -1.25 13.69
N GLU A 68 -5.26 -0.66 13.71
CA GLU A 68 -5.53 0.69 13.21
C GLU A 68 -5.00 1.78 14.18
N GLU A 69 -4.44 1.39 15.33
CA GLU A 69 -3.90 2.26 16.40
C GLU A 69 -2.56 2.91 16.01
N ILE A 70 -2.50 3.45 14.80
CA ILE A 70 -1.37 4.21 14.26
C ILE A 70 -1.23 5.55 15.00
N ASP A 71 -2.32 6.06 15.57
CA ASP A 71 -2.36 7.31 16.32
C ASP A 71 -1.33 7.36 17.45
N GLY A 72 -1.18 6.28 18.23
CA GLY A 72 -0.19 6.22 19.31
C GLY A 72 1.26 6.25 18.82
N TRP A 73 1.51 5.76 17.60
CA TRP A 73 2.82 5.85 16.96
C TRP A 73 3.06 7.25 16.37
N CYS A 74 2.06 7.85 15.73
CA CYS A 74 2.13 9.22 15.21
C CYS A 74 2.26 10.30 16.30
N GLU A 75 1.82 10.03 17.53
CA GLU A 75 1.97 10.96 18.66
C GLU A 75 3.38 10.92 19.27
N GLY A 76 4.06 9.77 19.19
CA GLY A 76 5.41 9.56 19.75
C GLY A 76 6.55 9.89 18.79
N ASP A 77 6.38 9.63 17.50
CA ASP A 77 7.31 9.98 16.43
C ASP A 77 6.80 11.21 15.66
N SER A 78 7.68 12.03 15.10
CA SER A 78 7.31 13.22 14.30
C SER A 78 6.66 12.87 12.94
N ALA A 79 5.99 11.73 12.84
CA ALA A 79 5.35 11.25 11.63
C ALA A 79 4.20 12.22 11.26
N PRO A 80 4.08 12.60 9.97
CA PRO A 80 2.91 13.36 9.51
C PRO A 80 1.61 12.64 9.87
N ARG A 81 0.48 13.34 10.02
CA ARG A 81 -0.83 12.67 10.09
C ARG A 81 -1.20 12.14 8.70
N GLY A 82 -0.92 10.86 8.46
CA GLY A 82 -1.28 10.13 7.24
C GLY A 82 -2.65 9.48 7.30
N GLU A 83 -2.89 8.52 6.40
CA GLU A 83 -4.11 7.71 6.37
C GLU A 83 -3.75 6.22 6.30
N ALA A 84 -4.56 5.39 6.96
CA ALA A 84 -4.41 3.94 6.96
C ALA A 84 -5.56 3.27 6.23
N LEU A 85 -5.26 2.15 5.57
CA LEU A 85 -6.29 1.27 5.00
C LEU A 85 -5.96 -0.17 5.34
N THR A 86 -7.00 -1.00 5.43
CA THR A 86 -6.82 -2.45 5.57
C THR A 86 -5.99 -2.99 4.41
N LEU A 87 -4.93 -3.74 4.73
CA LEU A 87 -4.08 -4.42 3.77
C LEU A 87 -4.95 -5.20 2.78
N THR A 88 -4.87 -4.83 1.51
CA THR A 88 -5.67 -5.46 0.46
C THR A 88 -4.82 -5.79 -0.76
N TRP A 89 -5.08 -6.97 -1.29
CA TRP A 89 -4.51 -7.42 -2.55
C TRP A 89 -5.05 -6.64 -3.75
N GLU A 90 -6.30 -6.18 -3.67
CA GLU A 90 -6.96 -5.49 -4.78
C GLU A 90 -6.25 -4.19 -5.16
N LEU A 91 -5.77 -3.42 -4.18
CA LEU A 91 -4.96 -2.23 -4.43
C LEU A 91 -3.66 -2.57 -5.17
N SER A 92 -3.01 -3.66 -4.76
CA SER A 92 -1.76 -4.10 -5.38
C SER A 92 -1.98 -4.52 -6.84
N LYS A 93 -3.03 -5.29 -7.11
CA LYS A 93 -3.43 -5.66 -8.48
C LYS A 93 -3.76 -4.45 -9.33
N ALA A 94 -4.59 -3.54 -8.81
CA ALA A 94 -5.06 -2.39 -9.56
C ALA A 94 -3.92 -1.40 -9.88
N TRP A 95 -2.94 -1.26 -8.98
CA TRP A 95 -1.84 -0.32 -9.15
C TRP A 95 -0.64 -0.88 -9.93
N TYR A 96 -0.29 -2.16 -9.71
CA TYR A 96 0.92 -2.78 -10.28
C TYR A 96 0.66 -3.82 -11.38
N GLY A 97 -0.57 -4.31 -11.56
CA GLY A 97 -0.87 -5.46 -12.43
C GLY A 97 -0.63 -5.26 -13.93
N ASP A 98 -0.43 -4.02 -14.38
CA ASP A 98 -0.08 -3.65 -15.75
C ASP A 98 1.35 -3.08 -15.88
N ARG A 99 2.10 -2.95 -14.77
CA ARG A 99 3.41 -2.26 -14.71
C ARG A 99 4.48 -2.88 -15.61
N LEU A 100 4.34 -4.17 -15.93
CA LEU A 100 5.26 -4.92 -16.81
C LEU A 100 4.70 -5.08 -18.24
N SER A 101 3.55 -4.49 -18.54
CA SER A 101 2.96 -4.58 -19.87
C SER A 101 3.82 -3.81 -20.89
N PRO A 102 3.99 -4.29 -22.13
CA PRO A 102 4.79 -3.59 -23.15
C PRO A 102 4.29 -2.17 -23.48
N GLY A 103 3.00 -1.90 -23.26
CA GLY A 103 2.38 -0.58 -23.45
C GLY A 103 2.26 0.24 -22.17
N TYR A 104 2.96 -0.14 -21.08
CA TYR A 104 2.90 0.61 -19.83
C TYR A 104 3.38 2.06 -20.04
N ARG A 105 2.61 2.99 -19.49
CA ARG A 105 2.96 4.40 -19.32
C ARG A 105 2.49 4.84 -17.95
N ASP A 106 3.00 5.97 -17.48
CA ASP A 106 2.47 6.57 -16.27
C ASP A 106 1.00 6.96 -16.44
N ARG A 107 0.25 6.76 -15.35
CA ARG A 107 -1.18 7.04 -15.27
C ARG A 107 -1.41 8.55 -15.22
N THR A 108 -2.47 9.03 -15.88
CA THR A 108 -2.95 10.40 -15.67
C THR A 108 -3.61 10.54 -14.31
N ALA A 109 -3.81 11.77 -13.83
CA ALA A 109 -4.54 12.03 -12.60
C ALA A 109 -5.94 11.38 -12.61
N GLU A 110 -6.67 11.47 -13.72
CA GLU A 110 -8.00 10.85 -13.86
C GLU A 110 -7.95 9.32 -13.81
N GLU A 111 -6.87 8.71 -14.32
CA GLU A 111 -6.66 7.27 -14.24
C GLU A 111 -6.32 6.81 -12.82
N VAL A 112 -5.50 7.59 -12.12
CA VAL A 112 -5.18 7.35 -10.70
C VAL A 112 -6.45 7.46 -9.85
N GLU A 113 -7.22 8.55 -10.01
CA GLU A 113 -8.48 8.74 -9.27
C GLU A 113 -9.48 7.61 -9.53
N ARG A 114 -9.56 7.10 -10.77
CA ARG A 114 -10.41 5.95 -11.11
C ARG A 114 -9.97 4.66 -10.42
N VAL A 115 -8.66 4.41 -10.33
CA VAL A 115 -8.11 3.23 -9.65
C VAL A 115 -8.40 3.28 -8.15
N PHE A 116 -8.17 4.41 -7.50
CA PHE A 116 -8.44 4.55 -6.06
C PHE A 116 -9.95 4.57 -5.78
N GLY A 117 -10.73 5.24 -6.62
CA GLY A 117 -12.19 5.31 -6.51
C GLY A 117 -12.88 3.95 -6.65
N SER A 118 -12.39 3.06 -7.54
CA SER A 118 -12.94 1.70 -7.67
C SER A 118 -12.73 0.83 -6.42
N LEU A 119 -11.77 1.20 -5.57
CA LEU A 119 -11.48 0.57 -4.29
C LEU A 119 -12.17 1.27 -3.11
N GLY A 120 -13.02 2.26 -3.37
CA GLY A 120 -13.71 3.05 -2.34
C GLY A 120 -12.86 4.15 -1.69
N LEU A 121 -11.63 4.37 -2.17
CA LEU A 121 -10.70 5.37 -1.65
C LEU A 121 -11.00 6.74 -2.25
N THR A 122 -12.06 7.39 -1.76
CA THR A 122 -12.63 8.62 -2.36
C THR A 122 -12.38 9.90 -1.58
N ARG A 123 -11.80 9.79 -0.38
CA ARG A 123 -11.44 10.93 0.48
C ARG A 123 -10.38 11.80 -0.19
N ALA A 124 -10.30 13.08 0.23
CA ALA A 124 -9.35 14.04 -0.32
C ALA A 124 -7.88 13.57 -0.26
N PHE A 125 -7.52 12.77 0.74
CA PHE A 125 -6.19 12.18 0.86
C PHE A 125 -5.80 11.31 -0.34
N TRP A 126 -6.77 10.62 -0.95
CA TRP A 126 -6.57 9.70 -2.08
C TRP A 126 -6.76 10.35 -3.44
N ARG A 127 -6.83 11.69 -3.49
CA ARG A 127 -6.92 12.42 -4.75
C ARG A 127 -5.50 12.79 -5.22
N PRO A 128 -5.19 12.57 -6.51
CA PRO A 128 -3.90 12.90 -7.10
C PRO A 128 -3.68 14.41 -7.24
#